data_AF-C9LW48-F1
#
_entry.id   AF-C9LW48-F1
#
_cell.length_a   1.000
_cell.length_b   1.000
_cell.length_c   1.000
_cell.angle_alpha   90.00
_cell.angle_beta   90.00
_cell.angle_gamma   90.00
#
_symmetry.space_group_name_H-M   'P 1'
#
loop_
_entity.id
_entity.type
_entity.pdbx_description
1 polymer ?
#
loop_
_entity_poly.entity_id
_entity_poly.type
_entity_poly.pdbx_seq_one_letter_code
_entity_poly.pdbx_strand_id
1 'polypeptide(L)'
;MYAFGYSRGVFNMAQTTFSVRMEEGLKRQFEGLCQEFGMNMATAIHVFVRAVVRERRIPFEISSLETELTREGAMQAFMTLRQEAKRSGAVDMTLEEINREIEMARQGAGK
;
A
#
# COMPACT_ATOMS: atom_id res chain seq x y z
N MET A 1 42.53 8.96 42.49
CA MET A 1 41.58 7.86 42.77
C MET A 1 40.20 8.38 42.41
N TYR A 2 39.58 7.82 41.36
CA TYR A 2 38.44 8.40 40.65
C TYR A 2 37.11 8.07 41.34
N ALA A 3 36.23 9.06 41.48
CA ALA A 3 34.83 8.84 41.80
C ALA A 3 33.97 9.70 40.85
N PHE A 4 33.76 9.20 39.63
CA PHE A 4 32.80 9.79 38.70
C PHE A 4 31.40 9.28 39.10
N GLY A 5 30.64 10.12 39.78
CA GLY A 5 29.25 9.83 40.14
C GLY A 5 28.36 9.84 38.90
N TYR A 6 27.87 8.67 38.50
CA TYR A 6 26.82 8.57 37.50
C TYR A 6 25.45 8.81 38.17
N SER A 7 24.94 10.04 38.06
CA SER A 7 23.53 10.33 38.29
C SER A 7 22.71 9.56 37.24
N ARG A 8 22.12 8.43 37.64
CA ARG A 8 21.06 7.76 36.87
C ARG A 8 19.86 8.72 36.80
N GLY A 9 19.73 9.43 35.70
CA GLY A 9 18.48 10.06 35.31
C GLY A 9 17.42 8.97 35.21
N VAL A 10 16.41 9.05 36.07
CA VAL A 10 15.23 8.18 36.00
C VAL A 10 14.43 8.67 34.78
N PHE A 11 14.63 8.02 33.64
CA PHE A 11 13.76 8.24 32.48
C PHE A 11 12.39 7.67 32.86
N ASN A 12 11.47 8.55 33.28
CA ASN A 12 10.08 8.22 33.46
C ASN A 12 9.53 7.81 32.08
N MET A 13 9.44 6.51 31.81
CA MET A 13 8.81 5.99 30.60
C MET A 13 7.33 6.32 30.71
N ALA A 14 6.92 7.48 30.18
CA ALA A 14 5.52 7.86 30.11
C ALA A 14 4.75 6.73 29.42
N GLN A 15 4.01 5.96 30.21
CA GLN A 15 3.16 4.89 29.71
C GLN A 15 1.84 5.52 29.29
N THR A 16 1.62 5.58 27.98
CA THR A 16 0.35 6.00 27.40
C THR A 16 -0.47 4.76 27.09
N THR A 17 -1.69 4.71 27.60
CA THR A 17 -2.62 3.61 27.34
C THR A 17 -3.20 3.71 25.93
N PHE A 18 -3.13 2.61 25.18
CA PHE A 18 -3.72 2.47 23.86
C PHE A 18 -4.70 1.29 23.87
N SER A 19 -5.96 1.55 23.50
CA SER A 19 -7.04 0.56 23.51
C SER A 19 -7.53 0.31 22.09
N VAL A 20 -7.56 -0.96 21.68
CA VAL A 20 -8.05 -1.40 20.37
C VAL A 20 -9.19 -2.38 20.55
N ARG A 21 -10.25 -2.22 19.76
CA ARG A 21 -11.36 -3.18 19.68
C ARG A 21 -11.07 -4.16 18.54
N MET A 22 -11.16 -5.45 18.84
CA MET A 22 -10.95 -6.53 17.88
C MET A 22 -12.09 -7.54 18.02
N GLU A 23 -12.41 -8.21 16.92
CA GLU A 23 -13.36 -9.32 16.90
C GLU A 23 -12.78 -10.54 17.63
N GLU A 24 -13.64 -11.34 18.28
CA GLU A 24 -13.18 -12.39 19.19
C GLU A 24 -12.42 -13.50 18.45
N GLY A 25 -12.90 -13.91 17.27
CA GLY A 25 -12.25 -14.91 16.43
C GLY A 25 -10.85 -14.47 16.01
N LEU A 26 -10.72 -13.23 15.53
CA LEU A 26 -9.44 -12.65 15.15
C LEU A 26 -8.46 -12.57 16.34
N LYS A 27 -8.94 -12.18 17.53
CA LYS A 27 -8.11 -12.12 18.74
C LYS A 27 -7.53 -13.49 19.09
N ARG A 28 -8.35 -14.55 19.06
CA ARG A 28 -7.91 -15.92 19.38
C ARG A 28 -6.85 -16.43 18.39
N GLN A 29 -7.04 -16.15 17.10
CA GLN A 29 -6.05 -16.51 16.06
C GLN A 29 -4.72 -15.80 16.30
N PHE A 30 -4.77 -14.49 16.56
CA PHE A 30 -3.56 -13.71 16.82
C PHE A 30 -2.84 -14.16 18.10
N GLU A 31 -3.59 -14.51 19.15
CA GLU A 31 -3.04 -15.01 20.41
C GLU A 31 -2.31 -16.35 20.24
N GLY A 32 -2.87 -17.28 19.46
CA GLY A 32 -2.19 -18.54 19.12
C GLY A 32 -0.87 -18.31 18.38
N LEU A 33 -0.88 -17.45 17.36
CA LEU A 33 0.33 -17.06 16.63
C LEU A 33 1.40 -16.43 17.53
N CYS A 34 0.99 -15.54 18.45
CA CYS A 34 1.93 -14.94 19.41
C CYS A 34 2.59 -16.00 20.31
N GLN A 35 1.82 -17.01 20.75
CA GLN A 35 2.35 -18.11 21.56
C GLN A 35 3.36 -18.97 20.78
N GLU A 36 3.10 -19.25 19.51
CA GLU A 36 4.07 -19.95 18.63
C GLU A 36 5.39 -19.17 18.49
N PHE A 37 5.31 -17.84 18.45
CA PHE A 37 6.48 -16.96 18.43
C PHE A 37 7.14 -16.76 19.80
N GLY A 38 6.58 -17.34 20.87
CA GLY A 38 7.11 -17.19 22.23
C GLY A 38 6.98 -15.77 22.78
N MET A 39 6.00 -15.00 22.31
CA MET A 39 5.75 -13.63 22.73
C MET A 39 4.28 -13.39 23.10
N ASN A 40 4.02 -12.32 23.85
CA ASN A 40 2.65 -11.93 24.15
C ASN A 40 2.09 -10.94 23.10
N MET A 41 0.76 -10.84 23.04
CA MET A 41 0.04 -9.95 22.12
C MET A 41 0.52 -8.49 22.22
N ALA A 42 0.74 -7.97 23.43
CA ALA A 42 1.18 -6.58 23.63
C ALA A 42 2.58 -6.33 23.05
N THR A 43 3.48 -7.31 23.16
CA THR A 43 4.84 -7.24 22.62
C THR A 43 4.79 -7.31 21.10
N ALA A 44 3.93 -8.14 20.52
CA ALA A 44 3.74 -8.21 19.07
C ALA A 44 3.24 -6.86 18.52
N ILE A 45 2.27 -6.23 19.18
CA ILE A 45 1.80 -4.87 18.83
C ILE A 45 2.91 -3.84 18.99
N HIS A 46 3.71 -3.90 20.05
CA HIS A 46 4.84 -2.98 20.22
C HIS A 46 5.90 -3.14 19.11
N VAL A 47 6.22 -4.37 18.71
CA VAL A 47 7.14 -4.65 17.60
C VAL A 47 6.58 -4.07 16.29
N PHE A 48 5.29 -4.31 16.03
CA PHE A 48 4.60 -3.75 14.86
C PHE A 48 4.69 -2.22 14.81
N VAL A 49 4.33 -1.53 15.89
CA VAL A 49 4.37 -0.06 15.97
C VAL A 49 5.80 0.44 15.76
N ARG A 50 6.81 -0.20 16.35
CA ARG A 50 8.22 0.17 16.14
C ARG A 50 8.65 -0.01 14.69
N ALA A 51 8.21 -1.08 14.01
CA ALA A 51 8.50 -1.29 12.60
C ALA A 51 7.86 -0.21 11.72
N VAL A 52 6.58 0.13 11.97
CA VAL A 52 5.87 1.20 11.26
C VAL A 52 6.57 2.55 11.42
N VAL A 53 6.96 2.90 12.65
CA VAL A 53 7.65 4.17 12.93
C VAL A 53 9.03 4.21 12.27
N ARG A 54 9.76 3.09 12.28
CA ARG A 54 11.10 2.99 11.68
C ARG A 54 11.07 3.10 10.17
N GLU A 55 10.10 2.45 9.52
CA GLU A 55 10.03 2.36 8.06
C GLU A 55 9.12 3.42 7.43
N ARG A 56 8.36 4.17 8.24
CA ARG A 56 7.35 5.15 7.81
C ARG A 56 6.34 4.58 6.82
N ARG A 57 6.06 3.28 6.93
CA ARG A 57 5.09 2.53 6.14
C ARG A 57 4.58 1.35 6.95
N ILE A 58 3.51 0.73 6.48
CA ILE A 58 3.02 -0.51 7.08
C ILE A 58 3.98 -1.66 6.71
N PRO A 59 4.56 -2.40 7.68
CA PRO A 59 5.57 -3.44 7.48
C PRO A 59 4.96 -4.77 7.00
N PHE A 60 3.89 -4.69 6.21
CA PHE A 60 3.27 -5.79 5.51
C PHE A 60 2.64 -5.24 4.23
N GLU A 61 2.54 -6.08 3.21
CA GLU A 61 1.87 -5.72 1.97
C GLU A 61 0.36 -5.60 2.21
N ILE A 62 -0.25 -4.51 1.70
CA ILE A 62 -1.70 -4.30 1.78
C ILE A 62 -2.25 -4.61 0.40
N SER A 63 -2.68 -5.85 0.21
CA SER A 63 -3.36 -6.29 -0.99
C SER A 63 -4.85 -6.39 -0.74
N SER A 64 -5.66 -5.67 -1.52
CA SER A 64 -7.07 -6.01 -1.69
C SER A 64 -7.16 -7.17 -2.67
N LEU A 65 -7.80 -8.28 -2.28
CA LEU A 65 -8.00 -9.44 -3.16
C LEU A 65 -8.79 -9.12 -4.44
N GLU A 66 -9.41 -7.95 -4.53
CA GLU A 66 -10.09 -7.50 -5.74
C GLU A 66 -9.17 -6.67 -6.62
N THR A 67 -8.78 -7.31 -7.71
CA THR A 67 -8.12 -6.74 -8.88
C THR A 67 -6.66 -6.40 -8.64
N GLU A 68 -5.84 -7.44 -8.60
CA GLU A 68 -4.52 -7.31 -9.19
C GLU A 68 -4.72 -6.86 -10.65
N LEU A 69 -4.62 -5.56 -10.91
CA LEU A 69 -4.14 -5.09 -12.20
C LEU A 69 -2.68 -5.54 -12.30
N THR A 70 -2.48 -6.85 -12.48
CA THR A 70 -1.17 -7.42 -12.74
C THR A 70 -0.64 -6.72 -13.98
N ARG A 71 0.68 -6.46 -13.99
CA ARG A 71 1.35 -5.93 -15.20
C ARG A 71 0.98 -6.75 -16.43
N GLU A 72 0.76 -8.05 -16.24
CA GLU A 72 0.33 -9.02 -17.25
C GLU A 72 -1.12 -8.79 -17.69
N GLY A 73 -2.08 -8.65 -16.77
CA GLY A 73 -3.47 -8.35 -17.08
C GLY A 73 -3.65 -6.99 -17.76
N ALA A 74 -2.91 -5.97 -17.31
CA ALA A 74 -2.88 -4.66 -17.94
C ALA A 74 -2.28 -4.72 -19.35
N MET A 75 -1.21 -5.50 -19.54
CA MET A 75 -0.60 -5.71 -20.86
C MET A 75 -1.54 -6.47 -21.81
N GLN A 76 -2.23 -7.51 -21.33
CA GLN A 76 -3.20 -8.24 -22.13
C GLN A 76 -4.37 -7.35 -22.56
N ALA A 77 -4.95 -6.59 -21.63
CA ALA A 77 -6.00 -5.63 -21.96
C ALA A 77 -5.53 -4.61 -23.01
N PHE A 78 -4.31 -4.09 -22.87
CA PHE A 78 -3.70 -3.18 -23.83
C PHE A 78 -3.48 -3.84 -25.21
N MET A 79 -3.04 -5.10 -25.26
CA MET A 79 -2.85 -5.84 -26.51
C MET A 79 -4.18 -6.11 -27.22
N THR A 80 -5.22 -6.48 -26.48
CA THR A 80 -6.57 -6.69 -27.02
C THR A 80 -7.11 -5.42 -27.66
N LEU A 81 -7.05 -4.30 -26.93
CA LEU A 81 -7.47 -2.98 -27.45
C LEU A 81 -6.68 -2.59 -28.71
N ARG A 82 -5.37 -2.86 -28.74
CA ARG A 82 -4.52 -2.59 -29.91
C ARG A 82 -4.88 -3.48 -31.11
N GLN A 83 -5.26 -4.73 -30.87
CA GLN A 83 -5.64 -5.67 -31.92
C GLN A 83 -7.01 -5.33 -32.51
N GLU A 84 -7.95 -4.89 -31.68
CA GLU A 84 -9.24 -4.35 -32.11
C GLU A 84 -9.07 -3.07 -32.94
N ALA A 85 -8.20 -2.15 -32.49
CA ALA A 85 -7.88 -0.94 -33.24
C ALA A 85 -7.24 -1.23 -34.60
N LYS A 86 -6.46 -2.32 -34.73
CA LYS A 86 -5.94 -2.77 -36.04
C LYS A 86 -7.06 -3.28 -36.94
N ARG A 87 -8.05 -3.98 -36.39
CA ARG A 87 -9.21 -4.48 -37.15
C ARG A 87 -10.13 -3.36 -37.60
N SER A 88 -10.30 -2.32 -36.79
CA SER A 88 -11.09 -1.13 -37.16
C SER A 88 -10.35 -0.15 -38.07
N GLY A 89 -9.08 -0.41 -38.40
CA GLY A 89 -8.28 0.46 -39.27
C GLY A 89 -7.73 1.73 -38.59
N ALA A 90 -7.96 1.91 -37.29
CA ALA A 90 -7.56 3.10 -36.55
C ALA A 90 -6.05 3.16 -36.21
N VAL A 91 -5.28 2.08 -36.45
CA VAL A 91 -3.87 2.00 -36.06
C VAL A 91 -2.90 2.63 -37.05
N ASP A 92 -3.33 2.93 -38.28
CA ASP A 92 -2.48 3.52 -39.32
C ASP A 92 -2.72 5.03 -39.50
N MET A 93 -3.44 5.67 -38.57
CA MET A 93 -3.70 7.11 -38.61
C MET A 93 -2.42 7.88 -38.29
N THR A 94 -2.07 8.81 -39.17
CA THR A 94 -0.90 9.67 -38.96
C THR A 94 -1.12 10.61 -37.76
N LEU A 95 -0.04 11.02 -37.10
CA LEU A 95 -0.10 12.05 -36.03
C LEU A 95 -0.81 13.33 -36.50
N GLU A 96 -0.70 13.64 -37.79
CA GLU A 96 -1.35 14.79 -38.41
C GLU A 96 -2.86 14.60 -38.56
N GLU A 97 -3.34 13.41 -38.92
CA GLU A 97 -4.78 13.10 -38.93
C GLU A 97 -5.37 13.10 -37.52
N ILE A 98 -4.66 12.51 -36.56
CA ILE A 98 -5.08 12.48 -35.15
C ILE A 98 -5.24 13.89 -34.59
N ASN A 99 -4.22 14.75 -34.79
CA ASN A 99 -4.28 16.13 -34.29
C ASN A 99 -5.40 16.93 -34.97
N ARG A 100 -5.58 16.75 -36.28
CA ARG A 100 -6.64 17.41 -37.05
C ARG A 100 -8.03 17.03 -36.57
N GLU A 101 -8.27 15.75 -36.27
CA GLU A 101 -9.55 15.28 -35.72
C GLU A 101 -9.81 15.82 -34.30
N ILE A 102 -8.80 15.81 -33.43
CA ILE A 102 -8.89 16.39 -32.08
C ILE A 102 -9.22 17.89 -32.15
N GLU A 103 -8.59 18.63 -33.06
CA GLU A 103 -8.88 20.05 -33.30
C GLU A 103 -10.31 20.27 -33.80
N MET A 104 -10.75 19.49 -34.79
CA MET A 104 -12.11 19.57 -35.33
C MET A 104 -13.18 19.24 -34.27
N ALA A 105 -12.97 18.21 -33.45
CA ALA A 105 -13.90 17.83 -32.38
C ALA A 105 -14.00 18.89 -31.27
N ARG A 106 -12.87 19.53 -30.91
CA ARG A 106 -12.85 20.63 -29.93
C ARG A 106 -13.49 21.91 -30.47
N GLN A 107 -13.36 22.18 -31.77
CA GLN A 107 -14.00 23.33 -32.44
C GLN A 107 -15.52 23.12 -32.63
N GLY A 108 -15.96 21.88 -32.83
CA GLY A 108 -17.38 21.52 -32.99
C GLY A 108 -18.20 21.55 -31.70
N ALA A 109 -17.58 21.43 -30.53
CA ALA A 109 -18.26 21.48 -29.22
C ALA A 109 -18.55 22.92 -28.72
N GLY A 110 -18.22 23.94 -29.51
CA GLY A 110 -18.39 25.36 -29.19
C GLY A 110 -19.48 26.09 -29.98
N LYS A 111 -20.47 25.39 -30.54
CA LYS A 111 -21.67 25.98 -31.16
C LYS A 111 -22.94 25.40 -30.58
#